data_AF-A0A1I4BMG9-F1
#
_entry.id   AF-A0A1I4BMG9-F1
#
_cell.length_a   1.000
_cell.length_b   1.000
_cell.length_c   1.000
_cell.angle_alpha   90.00
_cell.angle_beta   90.00
_cell.angle_gamma   90.00
#
_symmetry.space_group_name_H-M   'P 1'
#
loop_
_entity.id
_entity.type
_entity.pdbx_description
1 polymer ?
#
loop_
_entity_poly.entity_id
_entity_poly.type
_entity_poly.pdbx_seq_one_letter_code
_entity_poly.pdbx_strand_id
1 'polypeptide(L)'
;MKICTFFKSKKQPAITKLKKCTETKSQKIQYETKFTASNLTQDRHLIESIINKMVKEDPFKNFYTGKVDADFGPLSKRVYKYDAITTVNVNLLVDSDNHYIINVEGIELGKIPELISKEFAHYYETYLLTAYAYVTGGYYKEYSSASQEVIEGFEPYGLDLYVQFT
;
A
#
# COMPACT_ATOMS: atom_id res chain seq x y z
N MET A 1 44.88 31.60 18.48
CA MET A 1 44.74 30.16 18.19
C MET A 1 43.25 29.89 17.96
N LYS A 2 42.85 29.50 16.73
CA LYS A 2 41.46 29.20 16.37
C LYS A 2 41.19 27.71 16.64
N ILE A 3 40.15 27.40 17.41
CA ILE A 3 39.63 26.04 17.54
C ILE A 3 38.17 26.08 17.07
N CYS A 4 37.95 25.63 15.83
CA CYS A 4 36.61 25.40 15.29
C CYS A 4 36.09 24.06 15.83
N THR A 5 35.00 24.11 16.57
CA THR A 5 34.23 22.93 16.99
C THR A 5 33.51 22.32 15.79
N PHE A 6 33.86 21.07 15.46
CA PHE A 6 33.19 20.26 14.44
C PHE A 6 31.84 19.76 14.95
N PHE A 7 30.75 20.26 14.36
CA PHE A 7 29.43 19.63 14.43
C PHE A 7 29.44 18.37 13.54
N LYS A 8 29.36 17.18 14.15
CA LYS A 8 29.06 15.94 13.42
C LYS A 8 27.55 15.85 13.19
N SER A 9 27.09 16.17 11.98
CA SER A 9 25.75 15.76 11.54
C SER A 9 25.77 14.25 11.26
N LYS A 10 24.83 13.50 11.86
CA LYS A 10 24.58 12.11 11.49
C LYS A 10 23.97 12.12 10.08
N LYS A 11 24.71 11.59 9.09
CA LYS A 11 24.17 11.37 7.74
C LYS A 11 23.04 10.35 7.83
N GLN A 12 21.85 10.73 7.40
CA GLN A 12 20.78 9.77 7.09
C GLN A 12 21.24 8.90 5.90
N PRO A 13 20.90 7.60 5.88
CA PRO A 13 21.23 6.73 4.75
C PRO A 13 20.55 7.22 3.48
N ALA A 14 21.31 7.22 2.38
CA ALA A 14 20.86 7.67 1.08
C ALA A 14 19.90 6.63 0.48
N ILE A 15 18.60 6.92 0.54
CA ILE A 15 17.58 6.17 -0.20
C ILE A 15 17.71 6.59 -1.67
N THR A 16 18.22 5.69 -2.51
CA THR A 16 18.37 5.96 -3.94
C THR A 16 17.05 5.62 -4.63
N LYS A 17 16.34 6.64 -5.14
CA LYS A 17 15.23 6.42 -6.08
C LYS A 17 15.83 5.94 -7.40
N LEU A 18 15.56 4.70 -7.77
CA LEU A 18 16.11 4.10 -8.99
C LEU A 18 15.38 4.63 -10.25
N LYS A 19 16.11 4.68 -11.37
CA LYS A 19 15.67 5.28 -12.65
C LYS A 19 14.67 4.37 -13.38
N LYS A 20 13.58 4.96 -13.85
CA LYS A 20 12.54 4.31 -14.67
C LYS A 20 13.04 4.08 -16.10
N CYS A 21 12.90 2.86 -16.63
CA CYS A 21 13.31 2.47 -17.98
C CYS A 21 12.42 3.12 -19.08
N THR A 22 13.01 3.48 -20.22
CA THR A 22 12.44 4.37 -21.26
C THR A 22 11.97 3.68 -22.55
N GLU A 23 11.86 2.35 -22.62
CA GLU A 23 11.49 1.67 -23.87
C GLU A 23 10.06 1.13 -23.87
N THR A 24 9.22 1.72 -24.73
CA THR A 24 7.87 1.24 -25.09
C THR A 24 7.95 0.12 -26.13
N LYS A 25 8.04 -1.14 -25.70
CA LYS A 25 7.74 -2.31 -26.56
C LYS A 25 6.87 -3.30 -25.78
N SER A 26 5.65 -3.54 -26.29
CA SER A 26 4.68 -4.58 -25.88
C SER A 26 4.53 -4.82 -24.37
N GLN A 27 3.50 -4.23 -23.77
CA GLN A 27 3.10 -4.29 -22.34
C GLN A 27 2.62 -5.68 -21.85
N LYS A 28 3.27 -6.76 -22.26
CA LYS A 28 2.94 -8.09 -21.75
C LYS A 28 3.45 -8.18 -20.31
N ILE A 29 2.58 -8.58 -19.38
CA ILE A 29 2.96 -8.85 -18.00
C ILE A 29 4.04 -9.93 -17.99
N GLN A 30 5.20 -9.59 -17.43
CA GLN A 30 6.35 -10.48 -17.28
C GLN A 30 6.35 -11.12 -15.90
N TYR A 31 5.87 -10.36 -14.91
CA TYR A 31 5.75 -10.79 -13.53
C TYR A 31 4.67 -9.99 -12.83
N GLU A 32 3.91 -10.66 -11.97
CA GLU A 32 2.94 -10.04 -11.07
C GLU A 32 2.97 -10.74 -9.72
N THR A 33 2.75 -9.98 -8.65
CA THR A 33 2.61 -10.52 -7.30
C THR A 33 1.70 -9.65 -6.46
N LYS A 34 1.17 -10.26 -5.39
CA LYS A 34 0.32 -9.62 -4.40
C LYS A 34 0.91 -9.76 -3.01
N PHE A 35 0.88 -8.68 -2.23
CA PHE A 35 1.18 -8.69 -0.80
C PHE A 35 0.00 -8.17 -0.01
N THR A 36 -0.23 -8.71 1.17
CA THR A 36 -0.97 -8.01 2.22
C THR A 36 0.02 -7.21 3.06
N ALA A 37 -0.43 -6.12 3.69
CA ALA A 37 0.40 -5.39 4.65
C ALA A 37 0.97 -6.32 5.74
N SER A 38 0.19 -7.31 6.17
CA SER A 38 0.61 -8.31 7.16
C SER A 38 1.73 -9.24 6.68
N ASN A 39 1.97 -9.35 5.37
CA ASN A 39 3.16 -10.04 4.85
C ASN A 39 4.45 -9.22 5.06
N LEU A 40 4.34 -7.90 5.25
CA LEU A 40 5.47 -6.96 5.24
C LEU A 40 5.75 -6.36 6.62
N THR A 41 4.71 -6.19 7.44
CA THR A 41 4.81 -5.62 8.78
C THR A 41 3.72 -6.17 9.71
N GLN A 42 3.99 -6.15 11.01
CA GLN A 42 3.01 -6.42 12.07
C GLN A 42 2.55 -5.14 12.78
N ASP A 43 3.11 -3.98 12.41
CA ASP A 43 2.78 -2.69 13.00
C ASP A 43 1.43 -2.18 12.48
N ARG A 44 0.39 -2.34 13.29
CA ARG A 44 -0.96 -1.89 12.95
C ARG A 44 -1.09 -0.37 12.88
N HIS A 45 -0.36 0.36 13.72
CA HIS A 45 -0.40 1.83 13.72
C HIS A 45 0.25 2.40 12.46
N LEU A 46 1.30 1.74 11.96
CA LEU A 46 1.89 2.07 10.67
C LEU A 46 0.87 1.90 9.53
N ILE A 47 0.18 0.76 9.47
CA ILE A 47 -0.85 0.48 8.46
C ILE A 47 -1.96 1.53 8.51
N GLU A 48 -2.46 1.84 9.71
CA GLU A 48 -3.46 2.89 9.93
C GLU A 48 -2.98 4.27 9.47
N SER A 49 -1.71 4.62 9.74
CA SER A 49 -1.15 5.91 9.32
C SER A 49 -1.10 6.06 7.79
N ILE A 50 -0.77 4.97 7.07
CA ILE A 50 -0.76 4.93 5.61
C ILE A 50 -2.18 5.10 5.07
N ILE A 51 -3.14 4.35 5.61
CA ILE A 51 -4.54 4.43 5.19
C ILE A 51 -5.10 5.82 5.44
N ASN A 52 -4.82 6.42 6.60
CA ASN A 52 -5.24 7.79 6.88
C ASN A 52 -4.68 8.79 5.87
N LYS A 53 -3.45 8.57 5.38
CA LYS A 53 -2.86 9.39 4.33
C LYS A 53 -3.57 9.18 2.99
N MET A 54 -3.81 7.92 2.58
CA MET A 54 -4.59 7.60 1.37
C MET A 54 -5.98 8.24 1.40
N VAL A 55 -6.70 8.14 2.53
CA VAL A 55 -8.03 8.74 2.74
C VAL A 55 -7.99 10.26 2.64
N LYS A 56 -6.94 10.90 3.18
CA LYS A 56 -6.78 12.35 3.12
C LYS A 56 -6.54 12.84 1.70
N GLU A 57 -5.81 12.06 0.90
CA GLU A 57 -5.38 12.42 -0.45
C GLU A 57 -6.37 11.96 -1.53
N ASP A 58 -7.31 11.06 -1.23
CA ASP A 58 -8.40 10.68 -2.14
C ASP A 58 -9.36 11.86 -2.38
N PRO A 59 -9.45 12.38 -3.62
CA PRO A 59 -10.34 13.48 -3.95
C PRO A 59 -11.81 13.08 -4.02
N PHE A 60 -12.12 11.79 -4.24
CA PHE A 60 -13.49 11.33 -4.43
C PHE A 60 -14.18 11.02 -3.11
N LYS A 61 -13.44 10.50 -2.12
CA LYS A 61 -13.95 10.15 -0.78
C LYS A 61 -15.23 9.33 -0.86
N ASN A 62 -15.24 8.34 -1.75
CA ASN A 62 -16.42 7.53 -2.05
C ASN A 62 -16.68 6.50 -0.94
N PHE A 63 -17.06 6.98 0.25
CA PHE A 63 -17.21 6.15 1.43
C PHE A 63 -18.34 5.14 1.26
N TYR A 64 -18.11 3.92 1.73
CA TYR A 64 -19.03 2.79 1.54
C TYR A 64 -19.45 2.61 0.07
N THR A 65 -18.56 2.95 -0.87
CA THR A 65 -18.85 2.93 -2.31
C THR A 65 -20.07 3.77 -2.72
N GLY A 66 -20.43 4.78 -1.92
CA GLY A 66 -21.58 5.65 -2.15
C GLY A 66 -22.91 5.10 -1.64
N LYS A 67 -22.91 3.93 -0.98
CA LYS A 67 -24.12 3.32 -0.44
C LYS A 67 -24.59 3.99 0.85
N VAL A 68 -25.90 4.08 1.00
CA VAL A 68 -26.60 4.48 2.23
C VAL A 68 -27.29 3.27 2.85
N ASP A 69 -27.79 3.39 4.08
CA ASP A 69 -28.39 2.27 4.81
C ASP A 69 -29.55 1.60 4.05
N ALA A 70 -30.32 2.37 3.29
CA ALA A 70 -31.41 1.86 2.45
C ALA A 70 -30.96 0.90 1.33
N ASP A 71 -29.67 0.91 0.97
CA ASP A 71 -29.10 0.03 -0.06
C ASP A 71 -28.72 -1.36 0.49
N PHE A 72 -28.74 -1.56 1.82
CA PHE A 72 -28.36 -2.81 2.46
C PHE A 72 -29.59 -3.66 2.76
N GLY A 73 -29.77 -4.72 1.97
CA GLY A 73 -30.81 -5.74 2.18
C GLY A 73 -30.25 -7.14 2.45
N PRO A 74 -31.12 -8.16 2.57
CA PRO A 74 -30.73 -9.54 2.87
C PRO A 74 -29.70 -10.18 1.92
N LEU A 75 -29.59 -9.67 0.69
CA LEU A 75 -28.63 -10.15 -0.32
C LEU A 75 -27.42 -9.21 -0.49
N SER A 76 -27.38 -8.10 0.24
CA SER A 76 -26.25 -7.17 0.19
C SER A 76 -25.03 -7.79 0.84
N LYS A 77 -23.87 -7.61 0.23
CA LYS A 77 -22.59 -7.94 0.84
C LYS A 77 -22.21 -6.85 1.83
N ARG A 78 -21.40 -7.21 2.82
CA ARG A 78 -20.65 -6.25 3.63
C ARG A 78 -19.91 -5.25 2.74
N VAL A 79 -19.93 -3.99 3.13
CA VAL A 79 -19.18 -2.92 2.46
C VAL A 79 -18.34 -2.16 3.48
N TYR A 80 -17.04 -2.06 3.23
CA TYR A 80 -16.13 -1.28 4.07
C TYR A 80 -16.19 0.20 3.71
N LYS A 81 -15.96 1.04 4.71
CA LYS A 81 -15.98 2.50 4.57
C LYS A 81 -15.00 2.99 3.49
N TYR A 82 -13.84 2.35 3.38
CA TYR A 82 -12.75 2.75 2.49
C TYR A 82 -12.51 1.78 1.33
N ASP A 83 -13.50 0.94 1.00
CA ASP A 83 -13.39 -0.11 -0.03
C ASP A 83 -13.05 0.43 -1.44
N ALA A 84 -13.45 1.67 -1.73
CA ALA A 84 -13.13 2.35 -2.99
C ALA A 84 -11.78 3.09 -3.00
N ILE A 85 -11.08 3.15 -1.86
CA ILE A 85 -9.86 3.95 -1.72
C ILE A 85 -8.66 3.13 -2.21
N THR A 86 -8.00 3.67 -3.22
CA THR A 86 -6.81 3.09 -3.85
C THR A 86 -5.75 4.17 -4.08
N THR A 87 -4.49 3.75 -4.16
CA THR A 87 -3.40 4.62 -4.59
C THR A 87 -2.44 3.91 -5.52
N VAL A 88 -1.90 4.67 -6.48
CA VAL A 88 -0.78 4.27 -7.32
C VAL A 88 0.55 4.85 -6.82
N ASN A 89 0.54 5.61 -5.72
CA ASN A 89 1.75 6.14 -5.09
C ASN A 89 2.41 5.07 -4.23
N VAL A 90 2.76 3.97 -4.90
CA VAL A 90 3.46 2.82 -4.32
C VAL A 90 4.82 2.74 -4.98
N ASN A 91 5.87 2.87 -4.17
CA ASN A 91 7.25 2.86 -4.62
C ASN A 91 7.99 1.67 -4.05
N LEU A 92 8.91 1.15 -4.83
CA LEU A 92 9.88 0.16 -4.39
C LEU A 92 11.23 0.83 -4.17
N LEU A 93 11.72 0.77 -2.94
CA LEU A 93 13.02 1.28 -2.53
C LEU A 93 13.98 0.11 -2.33
N VAL A 94 15.29 0.35 -2.46
CA VAL A 94 16.33 -0.64 -2.19
C VAL A 94 17.20 -0.12 -1.06
N ASP A 95 17.40 -0.92 -0.01
CA ASP A 95 18.31 -0.58 1.10
C ASP A 95 19.78 -0.91 0.76
N SER A 96 20.70 -0.58 1.68
CA SER A 96 22.14 -0.83 1.49
C SER A 96 22.51 -2.30 1.37
N ASP A 97 21.65 -3.19 1.83
CA ASP A 97 21.84 -4.63 1.84
C ASP A 97 21.10 -5.30 0.66
N ASN A 98 20.67 -4.51 -0.32
CA ASN A 98 19.89 -4.92 -1.50
C ASN A 98 18.52 -5.56 -1.16
N HIS A 99 17.92 -5.24 -0.02
CA HIS A 99 16.54 -5.61 0.25
C HIS A 99 15.58 -4.61 -0.37
N TYR A 100 14.48 -5.13 -0.92
CA TYR A 100 13.41 -4.33 -1.46
C TYR A 100 12.43 -3.94 -0.36
N ILE A 101 12.07 -2.66 -0.32
CA ILE A 101 11.19 -2.04 0.66
C ILE A 101 10.01 -1.42 -0.07
N ILE A 102 8.79 -1.77 0.35
CA ILE A 102 7.57 -1.16 -0.17
C ILE A 102 7.29 0.13 0.61
N ASN A 103 7.06 1.20 -0.13
CA ASN A 103 6.67 2.50 0.39
C ASN A 103 5.33 2.92 -0.23
N VAL A 104 4.35 3.30 0.60
CA VAL A 104 3.01 3.69 0.18
C VAL A 104 2.74 5.11 0.67
N GLU A 105 2.35 6.00 -0.23
CA GLU A 105 2.16 7.42 0.07
C GLU A 105 3.37 8.08 0.74
N GLY A 106 4.59 7.68 0.38
CA GLY A 106 5.81 8.22 0.99
C GLY A 106 6.15 7.64 2.37
N ILE A 107 5.36 6.69 2.90
CA ILE A 107 5.60 6.01 4.18
C ILE A 107 6.11 4.60 3.92
N GLU A 108 7.22 4.23 4.57
CA GLU A 108 7.77 2.88 4.48
C GLU A 108 6.84 1.87 5.17
N LEU A 109 6.36 0.87 4.43
CA LEU A 109 5.47 -0.15 4.95
C LEU A 109 6.24 -1.36 5.49
N GLY A 110 7.25 -1.83 4.76
CA GLY A 110 8.05 -2.97 5.19
C GLY A 110 8.88 -3.60 4.06
N LYS A 111 9.69 -4.58 4.46
CA LYS A 111 10.59 -5.31 3.56
C LYS A 111 9.84 -6.42 2.84
N ILE A 112 10.13 -6.60 1.54
CA ILE A 112 9.66 -7.75 0.77
C ILE A 112 10.35 -9.02 1.29
N PRO A 113 9.62 -10.14 1.47
CA PRO A 113 10.23 -11.42 1.84
C PRO A 113 11.37 -11.82 0.90
N GLU A 114 12.44 -12.41 1.44
CA GLU A 114 13.67 -12.73 0.69
C GLU A 114 13.40 -13.63 -0.52
N LEU A 115 12.48 -14.58 -0.39
CA LEU A 115 12.08 -15.50 -1.46
C LEU A 115 11.61 -14.76 -2.71
N ILE A 116 10.84 -13.69 -2.53
CA ILE A 116 10.27 -12.88 -3.62
C ILE A 116 11.27 -11.81 -4.08
N SER A 117 12.08 -11.29 -3.17
CA SER A 117 13.12 -10.29 -3.47
C SER A 117 14.12 -10.75 -4.53
N LYS A 118 14.46 -12.05 -4.56
CA LYS A 118 15.37 -12.62 -5.57
C LYS A 118 14.78 -12.59 -6.98
N GLU A 119 13.47 -12.82 -7.10
CA GLU A 119 12.78 -12.73 -8.39
C GLU A 119 12.71 -11.27 -8.86
N PHE A 120 12.43 -10.34 -7.94
CA PHE A 120 12.33 -8.91 -8.25
C PHE A 120 13.59 -8.34 -8.87
N ALA A 121 14.78 -8.76 -8.42
CA ALA A 121 16.04 -8.27 -8.97
C ALA A 121 16.17 -8.49 -10.48
N HIS A 122 15.70 -9.65 -10.97
CA HIS A 122 15.71 -9.93 -12.40
C HIS A 122 14.81 -8.98 -13.19
N TYR A 123 13.60 -8.72 -12.68
CA TYR A 123 12.61 -7.93 -13.40
C TYR A 123 12.84 -6.42 -13.29
N TYR A 124 13.37 -5.96 -12.15
CA TYR A 124 13.48 -4.54 -11.82
C TYR A 124 14.38 -3.74 -12.77
N GLU A 125 15.48 -4.34 -13.24
CA GLU A 125 16.42 -3.68 -14.14
C GLU A 125 15.92 -3.58 -15.58
N THR A 126 15.02 -4.50 -15.97
CA THR A 126 14.66 -4.72 -17.38
C THR A 126 13.27 -4.19 -17.73
N TYR A 127 12.33 -4.22 -16.77
CA TYR A 127 10.91 -4.01 -17.04
C TYR A 127 10.33 -2.82 -16.27
N LEU A 128 9.18 -2.35 -16.75
CA LEU A 128 8.48 -1.23 -16.14
C LEU A 128 7.69 -1.70 -14.92
N LEU A 129 8.03 -1.15 -13.75
CA LEU A 129 7.28 -1.36 -12.51
C LEU A 129 5.97 -0.54 -12.49
N THR A 130 4.87 -1.22 -12.22
CA THR A 130 3.58 -0.65 -11.82
C THR A 130 3.18 -1.24 -10.48
N ALA A 131 2.79 -0.41 -9.53
CA ALA A 131 2.30 -0.86 -8.23
C ALA A 131 1.14 0.00 -7.73
N TYR A 132 0.22 -0.64 -7.01
CA TYR A 132 -0.95 0.03 -6.44
C TYR A 132 -1.40 -0.68 -5.17
N ALA A 133 -2.06 0.07 -4.29
CA ALA A 133 -2.57 -0.41 -3.02
C ALA A 133 -4.08 -0.16 -2.90
N TYR A 134 -4.79 -1.05 -2.22
CA TYR A 134 -6.18 -0.89 -1.81
C TYR A 134 -6.28 -1.00 -0.29
N VAL A 135 -7.16 -0.17 0.29
CA VAL A 135 -7.53 -0.31 1.70
C VAL A 135 -8.41 -1.53 1.87
N THR A 136 -8.10 -2.35 2.87
CA THR A 136 -8.93 -3.48 3.30
C THR A 136 -9.28 -3.34 4.79
N GLY A 137 -10.37 -3.97 5.23
CA GLY A 137 -10.83 -3.88 6.61
C GLY A 137 -11.32 -2.47 7.01
N GLY A 138 -11.32 -2.20 8.32
CA GLY A 138 -11.85 -0.98 8.91
C GLY A 138 -13.35 -1.06 9.23
N TYR A 139 -13.96 0.12 9.38
CA TYR A 139 -15.40 0.23 9.59
C TYR A 139 -16.18 -0.34 8.40
N TYR A 140 -17.23 -1.09 8.67
CA TYR A 140 -18.09 -1.66 7.65
C TYR A 140 -19.57 -1.52 7.98
N LYS A 141 -20.41 -1.67 6.95
CA LYS A 141 -21.86 -1.83 7.05
C LYS A 141 -22.28 -3.14 6.42
N GLU A 142 -23.22 -3.83 7.05
CA GLU A 142 -23.85 -5.03 6.50
C GLU A 142 -25.27 -5.21 7.01
N TYR A 143 -26.09 -5.96 6.28
CA TYR A 143 -27.42 -6.33 6.72
C TYR A 143 -27.35 -7.53 7.66
N SER A 144 -27.90 -7.39 8.87
CA SER A 144 -28.01 -8.46 9.86
C SER A 144 -29.33 -9.21 9.68
N SER A 145 -29.28 -10.48 9.26
CA SER A 145 -30.48 -11.32 9.19
C SER A 145 -31.10 -11.60 10.57
N ALA A 146 -30.31 -11.50 11.65
CA ALA A 146 -30.78 -11.75 13.02
C ALA A 146 -31.62 -10.59 13.56
N SER A 147 -31.18 -9.35 13.34
CA SER A 147 -31.89 -8.15 13.80
C SER A 147 -32.73 -7.46 12.72
N GLN A 148 -32.66 -7.93 11.47
CA GLN A 148 -33.38 -7.40 10.31
C GLN A 148 -33.06 -5.92 10.02
N GLU A 149 -31.87 -5.48 10.38
CA GLU A 149 -31.41 -4.08 10.26
C GLU A 149 -29.99 -4.00 9.72
N VAL A 150 -29.58 -2.79 9.33
CA VAL A 150 -28.18 -2.51 8.98
C VAL A 150 -27.38 -2.33 10.26
N ILE A 151 -26.29 -3.09 10.38
CA ILE A 151 -25.37 -2.98 11.50
C ILE A 151 -24.03 -2.39 11.03
N GLU A 152 -23.38 -1.70 11.95
CA GLU A 152 -22.01 -1.23 11.79
C GLU A 152 -21.06 -2.10 12.60
N GLY A 153 -19.87 -2.34 12.04
CA GLY A 153 -18.81 -3.04 12.74
C GLY A 153 -17.44 -2.56 12.34
N PHE A 154 -16.41 -3.18 12.91
CA PHE A 154 -15.02 -2.84 12.65
C PHE A 154 -14.16 -4.09 12.57
N GLU A 155 -13.33 -4.16 11.54
CA GLU A 155 -12.22 -5.10 11.45
C GLU A 155 -10.90 -4.33 11.38
N PRO A 156 -9.78 -4.91 11.84
CA PRO A 156 -8.48 -4.27 11.74
C PRO A 156 -8.20 -3.79 10.31
N TYR A 157 -7.66 -2.59 10.21
CA TYR A 157 -7.24 -2.03 8.94
C TYR A 157 -6.13 -2.87 8.28
N GLY A 158 -6.19 -2.97 6.96
CA GLY A 158 -5.24 -3.69 6.13
C GLY A 158 -4.99 -2.98 4.79
N LEU A 159 -3.98 -3.46 4.08
CA LEU A 159 -3.71 -3.07 2.71
C LEU A 159 -3.46 -4.31 1.86
N ASP A 160 -4.03 -4.32 0.67
CA ASP A 160 -3.65 -5.23 -0.40
C ASP A 160 -2.82 -4.47 -1.41
N LEU A 161 -1.64 -5.00 -1.74
CA LEU A 161 -0.65 -4.39 -2.63
C LEU A 161 -0.47 -5.29 -3.83
N TYR A 162 -0.50 -4.68 -5.00
CA TYR A 162 -0.28 -5.34 -6.27
C TYR A 162 0.96 -4.74 -6.92
N VAL A 163 1.85 -5.61 -7.38
CA VAL A 163 3.11 -5.23 -8.00
C VAL A 163 3.25 -5.99 -9.31
N GLN A 164 3.52 -5.26 -10.39
CA GLN A 164 3.57 -5.79 -11.75
C GLN A 164 4.77 -5.22 -12.50
N PHE A 165 5.43 -6.09 -13.28
CA PHE A 165 6.47 -5.72 -14.23
C PHE A 165 6.00 -6.04 -15.66
N THR A 166 6.10 -5.06 -16.55
CA THR A 166 5.71 -5.16 -17.98
C THR A 166 6.84 -4.77 -18.90
#